data_AF-V5GX54-F1
#
_entry.id   AF-V5GX54-F1
#
_cell.length_a   1.000
_cell.length_b   1.000
_cell.length_c   1.000
_cell.angle_alpha   90.00
_cell.angle_beta   90.00
_cell.angle_gamma   90.00
#
_symmetry.space_group_name_H-M   'P 1'
#
loop_
_entity.id
_entity.type
_entity.pdbx_description
1 polymer ?
#
loop_
_entity_poly.entity_id
_entity_poly.type
_entity_poly.pdbx_seq_one_letter_code
_entity_poly.pdbx_strand_id
1 'polypeptide(L)'
;NMEEILSFYVNVEVKLLPAKQQSGNKRTYKRILSTLCHQIISVLNLYLLNREDRVCHVVMKVKLNLQSGESKDLLNILYGNFLTKRPKEKSDLEFCRAYILYQKWKTIRKPDDWEKMDEVMYNLHERTPDSIKSSPILKQILLPQNNSILDTLTHISEKHLIISEEYFKYIKSNKLHEDNIIASGIDDIEIQDDDIISDLV
;
A
#
# COMPACT_ATOMS: atom_id res chain seq x y z
N ASN A 1 -1.24 15.85 -5.61
CA ASN A 1 -0.36 14.96 -4.83
C ASN A 1 -0.13 13.69 -5.66
N MET A 2 1.13 13.26 -5.84
CA MET A 2 1.50 12.07 -6.62
C MET A 2 0.79 10.81 -6.14
N GLU A 3 0.61 10.63 -4.83
CA GLU A 3 -0.09 9.48 -4.26
C GLU A 3 -1.55 9.37 -4.75
N GLU A 4 -2.23 10.51 -5.00
CA GLU A 4 -3.61 10.51 -5.50
C GLU A 4 -3.70 10.17 -6.99
N ILE A 5 -2.71 10.61 -7.77
CA ILE A 5 -2.63 10.27 -9.19
C ILE A 5 -2.39 8.76 -9.34
N LEU A 6 -1.47 8.22 -8.55
CA LEU A 6 -1.14 6.81 -8.56
C LEU A 6 -2.28 5.94 -7.99
N SER A 7 -3.01 6.42 -6.97
CA SER A 7 -4.19 5.69 -6.48
C SER A 7 -5.28 5.65 -7.56
N PHE A 8 -5.49 6.73 -8.30
CA PHE A 8 -6.39 6.77 -9.45
C PHE A 8 -5.93 5.80 -10.55
N TYR A 9 -4.65 5.79 -10.89
CA TYR A 9 -4.07 4.84 -11.85
C TYR A 9 -4.38 3.39 -11.47
N VAL A 10 -4.07 2.98 -10.23
CA VAL A 10 -4.35 1.60 -9.77
C VAL A 10 -5.85 1.29 -9.85
N ASN A 11 -6.72 2.24 -9.50
CA ASN A 11 -8.16 2.06 -9.61
C ASN A 11 -8.62 1.85 -11.06
N VAL A 12 -7.97 2.49 -12.04
CA VAL A 12 -8.26 2.27 -13.47
C VAL A 12 -7.81 0.88 -13.90
N GLU A 13 -6.59 0.46 -13.55
CA GLU A 13 -6.09 -0.89 -13.88
C GLU A 13 -7.00 -2.00 -13.33
N VAL A 14 -7.47 -1.84 -12.09
CA VAL A 14 -8.43 -2.76 -11.47
C VAL A 14 -9.76 -2.82 -12.25
N LYS A 15 -10.24 -1.70 -12.78
CA LYS A 15 -11.49 -1.63 -13.56
C LYS A 15 -11.36 -2.23 -14.96
N LEU A 16 -10.16 -2.24 -15.53
CA LEU A 16 -9.89 -2.76 -16.87
C LEU A 16 -9.54 -4.26 -16.88
N LEU A 17 -9.66 -4.92 -15.73
CA LEU A 17 -9.40 -6.36 -15.63
C LEU A 17 -10.28 -7.17 -16.59
N PRO A 18 -9.70 -8.10 -17.37
CA PRO A 18 -10.48 -8.98 -18.21
C PRO A 18 -11.34 -9.91 -17.35
N ALA A 19 -12.57 -10.18 -17.80
CA ALA A 19 -13.45 -11.11 -17.11
C ALA A 19 -12.80 -12.49 -17.01
N LYS A 20 -12.92 -13.14 -15.85
CA LYS A 20 -12.28 -14.44 -15.57
C LYS A 20 -12.62 -15.51 -16.61
N GLN A 21 -13.84 -15.46 -17.15
CA GLN A 21 -14.34 -16.38 -18.17
C GLN A 21 -13.62 -16.25 -19.52
N GLN A 22 -13.01 -15.10 -19.83
CA GLN A 22 -12.30 -14.85 -21.10
C GLN A 22 -10.88 -15.43 -21.12
N SER A 23 -10.35 -15.87 -19.98
CA SER A 23 -8.95 -16.28 -19.82
C SER A 23 -8.63 -17.70 -20.29
N GLY A 24 -9.63 -18.48 -20.72
CA GLY A 24 -9.51 -19.85 -21.24
C GLY A 24 -9.08 -20.91 -20.21
N ASN A 25 -8.21 -20.58 -19.26
CA ASN A 25 -7.73 -21.44 -18.18
C ASN A 25 -7.30 -20.62 -16.94
N LYS A 26 -7.60 -21.15 -15.75
CA LYS A 26 -7.20 -20.64 -14.42
C LYS A 26 -5.71 -20.29 -14.31
N ARG A 27 -4.80 -21.06 -14.93
CA ARG A 27 -3.35 -20.77 -14.89
C ARG A 27 -3.00 -19.48 -15.62
N THR A 28 -3.58 -19.28 -16.81
CA THR A 28 -3.39 -18.08 -17.64
C THR A 28 -3.91 -16.85 -16.90
N TYR A 29 -5.11 -16.94 -16.33
CA TYR A 29 -5.69 -15.87 -15.53
C TYR A 29 -4.79 -15.44 -14.37
N LYS A 30 -4.30 -16.40 -13.57
CA LYS A 30 -3.37 -16.11 -12.47
C LYS A 30 -2.10 -15.41 -12.95
N ARG A 31 -1.56 -15.81 -14.12
CA ARG A 31 -0.39 -15.18 -14.72
C ARG A 31 -0.68 -13.73 -15.15
N ILE A 32 -1.85 -13.48 -15.74
CA ILE A 32 -2.28 -12.11 -16.11
C ILE A 32 -2.34 -11.23 -14.86
N LEU A 33 -3.03 -11.67 -13.81
CA LEU A 33 -3.13 -10.90 -12.57
C LEU A 33 -1.77 -10.65 -11.91
N SER A 34 -0.91 -11.67 -11.88
CA SER A 34 0.45 -11.52 -11.34
C SER A 34 1.27 -10.52 -12.16
N THR A 35 1.19 -10.58 -13.49
CA THR A 35 1.89 -9.64 -14.38
C THR A 35 1.44 -8.20 -14.14
N LEU A 36 0.12 -7.99 -14.09
CA LEU A 36 -0.46 -6.68 -13.81
C LEU A 36 -0.08 -6.16 -12.42
N CYS A 37 -0.09 -7.03 -11.41
CA CYS A 37 0.33 -6.65 -10.06
C CYS A 37 1.80 -6.20 -10.03
N HIS A 38 2.70 -6.91 -10.72
CA HIS A 38 4.09 -6.49 -10.83
C HIS A 38 4.23 -5.15 -11.57
N GLN A 39 3.46 -4.93 -12.65
CA GLN A 39 3.45 -3.65 -13.37
C GLN A 39 2.99 -2.51 -12.46
N ILE A 40 1.90 -2.69 -11.73
CA ILE A 40 1.41 -1.72 -10.75
C ILE A 40 2.51 -1.39 -9.75
N ILE A 41 3.10 -2.39 -9.09
CA ILE A 41 4.15 -2.18 -8.09
C ILE A 41 5.36 -1.47 -8.69
N SER A 42 5.75 -1.83 -9.93
CA SER A 42 6.85 -1.18 -10.64
C SER A 42 6.58 0.30 -10.89
N VAL A 43 5.39 0.64 -11.37
CA VAL A 43 4.97 2.04 -11.58
C VAL A 43 4.97 2.80 -10.26
N LEU A 44 4.39 2.23 -9.20
CA LEU A 44 4.37 2.87 -7.88
C LEU A 44 5.80 3.14 -7.36
N ASN A 45 6.68 2.15 -7.42
CA ASN A 45 8.07 2.29 -6.98
C ASN A 45 8.83 3.34 -7.80
N LEU A 46 8.65 3.37 -9.12
CA LEU A 46 9.31 4.34 -9.99
C LEU A 46 8.89 5.78 -9.65
N TYR A 47 7.60 6.05 -9.61
CA TYR A 47 7.07 7.41 -9.39
C TYR A 47 7.15 7.88 -7.93
N LEU A 48 7.34 6.96 -6.98
CA LEU A 48 7.53 7.26 -5.57
C LEU A 48 8.99 7.09 -5.14
N LEU A 49 9.94 6.99 -6.08
CA LEU A 49 11.37 6.91 -5.80
C LEU A 49 11.73 5.80 -4.79
N ASN A 50 11.09 4.64 -4.92
CA ASN A 50 11.24 3.48 -4.04
C ASN A 50 10.89 3.74 -2.55
N ARG A 51 10.12 4.79 -2.25
CA ARG A 51 9.59 5.10 -0.92
C ARG A 51 8.44 4.16 -0.55
N GLU A 52 8.78 3.10 0.17
CA GLU A 52 7.86 2.04 0.56
C GLU A 52 6.67 2.52 1.40
N ASP A 53 6.90 3.49 2.29
CA ASP A 53 5.85 4.18 3.05
C ASP A 53 4.81 4.82 2.13
N ARG A 54 5.26 5.51 1.09
CA ARG A 54 4.41 6.18 0.10
C ARG A 54 3.67 5.18 -0.80
N VAL A 55 4.32 4.08 -1.16
CA VAL A 55 3.69 3.00 -1.93
C VAL A 55 2.53 2.41 -1.12
N CYS A 56 2.75 2.14 0.18
CA CYS A 56 1.71 1.71 1.09
C CYS A 56 0.56 2.74 1.18
N HIS A 57 0.85 4.05 1.20
CA HIS A 57 -0.19 5.09 1.18
C HIS A 57 -1.08 5.00 -0.06
N VAL A 58 -0.49 4.80 -1.25
CA VAL A 58 -1.25 4.61 -2.49
C VAL A 58 -2.14 3.39 -2.39
N VAL A 59 -1.60 2.27 -1.93
CA VAL A 59 -2.32 0.99 -1.82
C VAL A 59 -3.45 1.06 -0.79
N MET A 60 -3.30 1.83 0.29
CA MET A 60 -4.37 2.15 1.24
C MET A 60 -5.50 2.98 0.62
N LYS A 61 -5.21 3.83 -0.37
CA LYS A 61 -6.20 4.68 -1.05
C LYS A 61 -6.92 3.98 -2.20
N VAL A 62 -6.49 2.79 -2.60
CA VAL A 62 -7.16 1.99 -3.65
C VAL A 62 -8.59 1.65 -3.22
N LYS A 63 -9.56 1.89 -4.10
CA LYS A 63 -10.98 1.66 -3.87
C LYS A 63 -11.30 0.18 -4.01
N LEU A 64 -12.08 -0.34 -3.06
CA LEU A 64 -12.47 -1.74 -3.03
C LEU A 64 -13.77 -1.93 -3.83
N ASN A 65 -13.68 -2.51 -5.03
CA ASN A 65 -14.88 -3.02 -5.71
C ASN A 65 -15.20 -4.43 -5.21
N LEU A 66 -15.94 -4.52 -4.11
CA LEU A 66 -16.31 -5.80 -3.48
C LEU A 66 -17.31 -6.64 -4.29
N GLN A 67 -17.85 -6.13 -5.39
CA GLN A 67 -18.77 -6.88 -6.26
C GLN A 67 -18.04 -7.67 -7.36
N SER A 68 -16.84 -7.22 -7.76
CA SER A 68 -16.04 -7.90 -8.79
C SER A 68 -15.12 -8.95 -8.16
N GLY A 69 -15.28 -10.20 -8.58
CA GLY A 69 -14.38 -11.29 -8.19
C GLY A 69 -12.96 -11.09 -8.71
N GLU A 70 -12.83 -10.53 -9.91
CA GLU A 70 -11.56 -10.20 -10.54
C GLU A 70 -10.79 -9.13 -9.76
N SER A 71 -11.49 -8.08 -9.34
CA SER A 71 -10.92 -7.03 -8.49
C SER A 71 -10.41 -7.63 -7.18
N LYS A 72 -11.18 -8.50 -6.53
CA LYS A 72 -10.74 -9.21 -5.31
C LYS A 72 -9.51 -10.08 -5.56
N ASP A 73 -9.48 -10.82 -6.67
CA ASP A 73 -8.35 -11.68 -7.02
C ASP A 73 -7.06 -10.86 -7.22
N LEU A 74 -7.12 -9.71 -7.92
CA LEU A 74 -5.97 -8.81 -8.09
C LEU A 74 -5.54 -8.18 -6.77
N LEU A 75 -6.48 -7.61 -6.01
CA LEU A 75 -6.20 -6.95 -4.74
C LEU A 75 -5.62 -7.92 -3.71
N ASN A 76 -6.04 -9.19 -3.73
CA ASN A 76 -5.46 -10.22 -2.88
C ASN A 76 -3.97 -10.44 -3.18
N ILE A 77 -3.57 -10.44 -4.45
CA ILE A 77 -2.16 -10.55 -4.84
C ILE A 77 -1.42 -9.27 -4.44
N LEU A 78 -2.01 -8.10 -4.72
CA LEU A 78 -1.42 -6.81 -4.40
C LEU A 78 -1.14 -6.67 -2.91
N TYR A 79 -2.16 -6.85 -2.05
CA TYR A 79 -1.98 -6.79 -0.59
C TYR A 79 -1.04 -7.88 -0.09
N GLY A 80 -1.11 -9.10 -0.65
CA GLY A 80 -0.21 -10.20 -0.30
C GLY A 80 1.27 -9.84 -0.47
N ASN A 81 1.63 -9.10 -1.53
CA ASN A 81 3.00 -8.64 -1.76
C ASN A 81 3.53 -7.68 -0.69
N PHE A 82 2.65 -6.95 0.02
CA PHE A 82 3.05 -6.09 1.14
C PHE A 82 3.01 -6.85 2.47
N LEU A 83 1.95 -7.63 2.71
CA LEU A 83 1.72 -8.31 3.99
C LEU A 83 2.70 -9.46 4.27
N THR A 84 3.27 -10.06 3.23
CA THR A 84 4.23 -11.17 3.37
C THR A 84 5.69 -10.75 3.26
N LYS A 85 5.93 -9.47 2.94
CA LYS A 85 7.27 -8.93 2.83
C LYS A 85 7.82 -8.65 4.23
N ARG A 86 9.08 -9.02 4.47
CA ARG A 86 9.75 -8.66 5.73
C ARG A 86 9.91 -7.14 5.81
N PRO A 87 9.49 -6.49 6.90
CA PRO A 87 9.62 -5.05 7.04
C PRO A 87 11.09 -4.67 7.16
N LYS A 88 11.49 -3.57 6.50
CA LYS A 88 12.86 -3.04 6.60
C LYS A 88 13.15 -2.44 7.97
N GLU A 89 12.12 -1.87 8.59
CA GLU A 89 12.12 -1.30 9.93
C GLU A 89 10.92 -1.81 10.72
N LYS A 90 11.03 -1.95 12.05
CA LYS A 90 9.92 -2.45 12.91
C LYS A 90 9.27 -1.32 13.71
N SER A 91 9.15 -0.15 13.09
CA SER A 91 8.57 1.05 13.68
C SER A 91 7.06 0.90 13.91
N ASP A 92 6.50 1.69 14.83
CA ASP A 92 5.03 1.73 15.04
C ASP A 92 4.30 2.18 13.77
N LEU A 93 4.89 3.10 12.98
CA LEU A 93 4.28 3.56 11.74
C LEU A 93 4.29 2.49 10.65
N GLU A 94 5.36 1.70 10.55
CA GLU A 94 5.40 0.56 9.63
C GLU A 94 4.34 -0.48 10.01
N PHE A 95 4.22 -0.79 11.31
CA PHE A 95 3.18 -1.68 11.79
C PHE A 95 1.78 -1.14 11.50
N CYS A 96 1.53 0.16 11.72
CA CYS A 96 0.27 0.79 11.33
C CYS A 96 -0.03 0.57 9.83
N ARG A 97 0.96 0.76 8.96
CA ARG A 97 0.78 0.57 7.53
C ARG A 97 0.38 -0.86 7.19
N ALA A 98 1.13 -1.84 7.71
CA ALA A 98 0.83 -3.25 7.52
C ALA A 98 -0.55 -3.63 8.07
N TYR A 99 -0.89 -3.14 9.27
CA TYR A 99 -2.17 -3.44 9.92
C TYR A 99 -3.36 -2.87 9.13
N ILE A 100 -3.27 -1.65 8.61
CA ILE A 100 -4.34 -1.05 7.79
C ILE A 100 -4.54 -1.86 6.52
N LEU A 101 -3.45 -2.20 5.82
CA LEU A 101 -3.52 -3.06 4.62
C LEU A 101 -4.11 -4.43 4.95
N TYR A 102 -3.77 -5.00 6.11
CA TYR A 102 -4.33 -6.26 6.59
C TYR A 102 -5.85 -6.14 6.81
N GLN A 103 -6.33 -5.09 7.49
CA GLN A 103 -7.77 -4.87 7.67
C GLN A 103 -8.51 -4.71 6.33
N LYS A 104 -7.90 -4.03 5.35
CA LYS A 104 -8.45 -3.96 3.99
C LYS A 104 -8.48 -5.34 3.32
N TRP A 105 -7.42 -6.13 3.45
CA TRP A 105 -7.37 -7.48 2.90
C TRP A 105 -8.44 -8.41 3.50
N LYS A 106 -8.76 -8.28 4.80
CA LYS A 106 -9.85 -9.05 5.43
C LYS A 106 -11.20 -8.84 4.73
N THR A 107 -11.47 -7.64 4.20
CA THR A 107 -12.74 -7.35 3.49
C THR A 107 -12.94 -8.14 2.20
N ILE A 108 -11.86 -8.68 1.61
CA ILE A 108 -11.90 -9.45 0.37
C ILE A 108 -11.62 -10.95 0.58
N ARG A 109 -11.46 -11.40 1.84
CA ARG A 109 -11.13 -12.78 2.21
C ARG A 109 -12.08 -13.37 3.24
N LYS A 110 -12.05 -14.70 3.35
CA LYS A 110 -12.88 -15.42 4.31
C LYS A 110 -12.23 -15.45 5.69
N PRO A 111 -13.02 -15.54 6.78
CA PRO A 111 -12.51 -15.63 8.15
C PRO A 111 -11.41 -16.67 8.37
N ASP A 112 -11.53 -17.86 7.78
CA ASP A 112 -10.53 -18.93 7.92
C ASP A 112 -9.13 -18.55 7.40
N ASP A 113 -9.06 -17.61 6.43
CA ASP A 113 -7.78 -17.12 5.93
C ASP A 113 -7.15 -16.10 6.89
N TRP A 114 -7.94 -15.48 7.78
CA TRP A 114 -7.52 -14.38 8.63
C TRP A 114 -6.58 -14.83 9.74
N GLU A 115 -6.90 -15.93 10.43
CA GLU A 115 -6.12 -16.39 11.60
C GLU A 115 -4.65 -16.61 11.25
N LYS A 116 -4.39 -17.31 10.15
CA LYS A 116 -3.02 -17.55 9.67
C LYS A 116 -2.29 -16.25 9.32
N MET A 117 -3.00 -15.29 8.73
CA MET A 117 -2.40 -14.02 8.33
C MET A 117 -2.19 -13.09 9.53
N ASP A 118 -3.06 -13.14 10.55
CA ASP A 118 -2.87 -12.43 11.82
C ASP A 118 -1.54 -12.84 12.46
N GLU A 119 -1.29 -14.15 12.59
CA GLU A 119 -0.02 -14.67 13.12
C GLU A 119 1.19 -14.21 12.30
N VAL A 120 1.11 -14.31 10.97
CA VAL A 120 2.19 -13.86 10.07
C VAL A 120 2.49 -12.38 10.25
N MET A 121 1.46 -11.53 10.30
CA MET A 121 1.62 -10.08 10.41
C MET A 121 2.26 -9.68 11.74
N TYR A 122 1.79 -10.22 12.86
CA TYR A 122 2.36 -9.96 14.19
C TYR A 122 3.80 -10.48 14.30
N ASN A 123 4.07 -11.71 13.83
CA ASN A 123 5.40 -12.31 13.89
C ASN A 123 6.42 -11.56 13.04
N LEU A 124 6.06 -11.15 11.81
CA LEU A 124 6.96 -10.40 10.92
C LEU A 124 7.41 -9.05 11.50
N HIS A 125 6.56 -8.44 12.32
CA HIS A 125 6.81 -7.14 12.94
C HIS A 125 7.28 -7.24 14.39
N GLU A 126 7.45 -8.45 14.94
CA GLU A 126 7.79 -8.70 16.36
C GLU A 126 6.83 -8.00 17.33
N ARG A 127 5.53 -8.06 17.01
CA ARG A 127 4.47 -7.47 17.81
C ARG A 127 3.53 -8.55 18.32
N THR A 128 2.72 -8.16 19.28
CA THR A 128 1.60 -8.94 19.80
C THR A 128 0.31 -8.09 19.73
N PRO A 129 -0.88 -8.70 19.85
CA PRO A 129 -2.12 -7.93 19.94
C PRO A 129 -2.11 -6.86 21.03
N ASP A 130 -1.40 -7.10 22.14
CA ASP A 130 -1.27 -6.13 23.24
C ASP A 130 -0.42 -4.90 22.88
N SER A 131 0.45 -5.01 21.87
CA SER A 131 1.25 -3.89 21.37
C SER A 131 0.38 -2.72 20.92
N ILE A 132 -0.81 -3.00 20.37
CA ILE A 132 -1.77 -1.98 19.93
C ILE A 132 -2.27 -1.14 21.12
N LYS A 133 -2.41 -1.76 22.29
CA LYS A 133 -2.90 -1.08 23.51
C LYS A 133 -1.80 -0.34 24.25
N SER A 134 -0.57 -0.85 24.20
CA SER A 134 0.56 -0.34 24.98
C SER A 134 1.34 0.77 24.26
N SER A 135 1.43 0.76 22.92
CA SER A 135 2.06 1.85 22.18
C SER A 135 1.12 3.05 22.08
N PRO A 136 1.56 4.27 22.46
CA PRO A 136 0.76 5.49 22.28
C PRO A 136 0.38 5.76 20.83
N ILE A 137 1.31 5.56 19.89
CA ILE A 137 1.11 5.81 18.46
C ILE A 137 0.11 4.79 17.90
N LEU A 138 0.32 3.50 18.18
CA LEU A 138 -0.58 2.45 17.70
C LEU A 138 -1.98 2.62 18.29
N LYS A 139 -2.09 2.96 19.57
CA LYS A 139 -3.37 3.20 20.22
C LYS A 139 -4.10 4.39 19.59
N GLN A 140 -3.39 5.49 19.35
CA GLN A 140 -3.97 6.68 18.74
C GLN A 140 -4.52 6.40 17.33
N ILE A 141 -3.78 5.65 16.51
CA ILE A 141 -4.11 5.42 15.10
C ILE A 141 -5.07 4.24 14.91
N LEU A 142 -4.83 3.12 15.58
CA LEU A 142 -5.52 1.84 15.35
C LEU A 142 -6.70 1.61 16.30
N LEU A 143 -6.78 2.35 17.41
CA LEU A 143 -7.89 2.34 18.36
C LEU A 143 -8.45 3.75 18.59
N PRO A 144 -8.94 4.44 17.53
CA PRO A 144 -9.50 5.76 17.70
C PRO A 144 -10.67 5.76 18.68
N GLN A 145 -10.69 6.75 19.57
CA GLN A 145 -11.78 6.92 20.52
C GLN A 145 -12.98 7.56 19.84
N ASN A 146 -14.14 6.92 19.95
CA ASN A 146 -15.38 7.42 19.36
C ASN A 146 -16.05 8.40 20.31
N ASN A 147 -16.42 9.57 19.78
CA ASN A 147 -17.15 10.56 20.55
C ASN A 147 -18.68 10.39 20.42
N SER A 148 -19.19 9.62 19.44
CA SER A 148 -20.64 9.38 19.27
C SER A 148 -21.04 7.94 18.90
N ILE A 149 -22.33 7.63 19.13
CA ILE A 149 -22.97 6.35 18.78
C ILE A 149 -23.08 6.17 17.26
N LEU A 150 -23.28 7.26 16.51
CA LEU A 150 -23.34 7.22 15.05
C LEU A 150 -21.99 6.78 14.47
N ASP A 151 -20.90 7.31 15.02
CA ASP A 151 -19.54 6.88 14.71
C ASP A 151 -19.38 5.39 15.03
N THR A 152 -19.90 4.94 16.17
CA THR A 152 -19.82 3.52 16.54
C THR A 152 -20.49 2.58 15.53
N LEU A 153 -21.59 2.99 14.89
CA LEU A 153 -22.28 2.19 13.87
C LEU A 153 -21.56 2.17 12.51
N THR A 154 -21.04 3.31 12.04
CA THR A 154 -20.19 3.37 10.82
C THR A 154 -18.87 2.61 11.03
N HIS A 155 -18.37 2.56 12.26
CA HIS A 155 -17.14 1.83 12.61
C HIS A 155 -17.30 0.31 12.51
N ILE A 156 -18.52 -0.21 12.72
CA ILE A 156 -18.81 -1.64 12.54
C ILE A 156 -18.75 -2.02 11.05
N SER A 157 -19.21 -1.16 10.15
CA SER A 157 -19.21 -1.44 8.71
C SER A 157 -17.87 -1.19 8.03
N GLU A 158 -17.09 -0.20 8.47
CA GLU A 158 -15.93 0.29 7.71
C GLU A 158 -14.69 0.59 8.57
N LYS A 159 -14.43 -0.22 9.61
CA LYS A 159 -13.29 -0.05 10.54
C LYS A 159 -11.95 0.30 9.86
N HIS A 160 -11.66 -0.28 8.70
CA HIS A 160 -10.43 -0.04 7.94
C HIS A 160 -10.31 1.39 7.37
N LEU A 161 -11.42 2.06 7.05
CA LEU A 161 -11.41 3.44 6.55
C LEU A 161 -11.03 4.39 7.68
N ILE A 162 -11.63 4.23 8.87
CA ILE A 162 -11.35 5.10 10.02
C ILE A 162 -9.89 5.01 10.44
N ILE A 163 -9.34 3.81 10.61
CA ILE A 163 -7.92 3.66 10.99
C ILE A 163 -6.99 4.22 9.90
N SER A 164 -7.40 4.17 8.63
CA SER A 164 -6.65 4.79 7.53
C SER A 164 -6.72 6.32 7.60
N GLU A 165 -7.88 6.89 7.90
CA GLU A 165 -8.05 8.33 8.06
C GLU A 165 -7.25 8.87 9.24
N GLU A 166 -7.30 8.19 10.39
CA GLU A 166 -6.53 8.57 11.58
C GLU A 166 -5.02 8.45 11.35
N TYR A 167 -4.58 7.44 10.59
CA TYR A 167 -3.20 7.37 10.13
C TYR A 167 -2.81 8.59 9.30
N PHE A 168 -3.58 8.97 8.27
CA PHE A 168 -3.25 10.12 7.45
C PHE A 168 -3.37 11.46 8.21
N LYS A 169 -4.31 11.58 9.16
CA LYS A 169 -4.38 12.72 10.09
C LYS A 169 -3.10 12.80 10.93
N TYR A 170 -2.65 11.68 11.50
CA TYR A 170 -1.41 11.62 12.27
C TYR A 170 -0.19 12.05 11.43
N ILE A 171 -0.04 11.50 10.22
CA ILE A 171 1.06 11.83 9.31
C ILE A 171 1.05 13.33 8.95
N LYS A 172 -0.12 13.91 8.68
CA LYS A 172 -0.27 15.34 8.38
C LYS A 172 0.07 16.23 9.59
N SER A 173 -0.48 15.91 10.76
CA SER A 173 -0.28 16.72 11.98
C SER A 173 1.17 16.71 12.46
N ASN A 174 1.89 15.61 12.26
CA ASN A 174 3.31 15.48 12.62
C ASN A 174 4.26 15.88 11.48
N LYS A 175 3.74 16.42 10.36
CA LYS A 175 4.52 16.82 9.17
C LYS A 175 5.43 15.72 8.61
N LEU A 176 5.06 14.46 8.79
CA LEU A 176 5.84 13.30 8.33
C LEU A 176 5.76 13.11 6.80
N HIS A 177 5.07 14.00 6.10
CA HIS A 177 5.03 14.07 4.64
C HIS A 177 6.05 15.04 4.03
N GLU A 178 6.68 15.91 4.83
CA GLU A 178 7.68 16.89 4.38
C GLU A 178 9.05 16.23 4.30
N ASP A 179 9.29 15.50 3.21
CA ASP A 179 10.66 15.23 2.77
C ASP A 179 11.02 16.26 1.71
N ASN A 180 12.08 17.00 1.99
CA ASN A 180 12.82 17.91 1.13
C ASN A 180 12.47 17.78 -0.35
N ILE A 181 11.71 18.76 -0.84
CA ILE A 181 11.76 19.15 -2.25
C ILE A 181 13.22 19.45 -2.53
N ILE A 182 13.93 18.51 -3.16
CA ILE A 182 15.16 18.70 -3.92
C ILE A 182 16.10 19.73 -3.25
N ALA A 183 16.70 19.38 -2.12
CA ALA A 183 17.89 20.11 -1.68
C ALA A 183 19.08 19.55 -2.48
N SER A 184 19.59 20.37 -3.41
CA SER A 184 20.92 20.37 -4.03
C SER A 184 21.40 19.04 -4.65
N GLY A 185 21.53 19.02 -5.99
CA GLY A 185 22.14 17.90 -6.70
C GLY A 185 21.97 17.89 -8.21
N ILE A 186 21.34 18.90 -8.81
CA ILE A 186 21.65 19.31 -10.18
C ILE A 186 22.59 20.51 -10.07
N ASP A 187 23.74 20.30 -9.42
CA ASP A 187 24.90 21.15 -9.66
C ASP A 187 25.71 20.43 -10.73
N ASP A 188 25.80 21.08 -11.88
CA ASP A 188 26.85 20.97 -12.88
C ASP A 188 27.09 19.58 -13.48
N ILE A 189 26.19 19.18 -14.39
CA ILE A 189 26.70 18.48 -15.59
C ILE A 189 27.34 19.58 -16.46
N GLU A 190 28.61 19.88 -16.19
CA GLU A 190 29.49 20.46 -17.20
C GLU A 190 29.52 19.47 -18.36
N ILE A 191 28.75 19.75 -19.40
CA ILE A 191 29.00 19.19 -20.72
C ILE A 191 30.31 19.83 -21.17
N GLN A 192 31.42 19.13 -20.95
CA GLN A 192 32.65 19.40 -21.69
C GLN A 192 32.40 18.92 -23.12
N ASP A 193 31.93 19.85 -23.95
CA ASP A 193 32.22 19.82 -25.38
C ASP A 193 33.75 19.96 -25.56
N ASP A 194 34.25 19.28 -26.61
CA ASP A 194 35.64 19.27 -27.10
C ASP A 194 36.61 18.32 -26.37
N ASP A 195 36.87 17.11 -26.91
CA ASP A 195 37.76 16.96 -28.07
C ASP A 195 38.19 15.49 -28.32
N ILE A 196 38.13 15.10 -29.60
CA ILE A 196 39.06 14.23 -30.33
C ILE A 196 39.16 12.74 -29.93
N ILE A 197 38.58 11.87 -30.77
CA ILE A 197 39.38 10.91 -31.58
C ILE A 197 38.82 10.92 -33.01
N SER A 198 39.42 11.73 -33.88
CA SER A 198 39.54 11.37 -35.28
C SER A 198 40.64 10.32 -35.37
N ASP A 199 40.29 9.12 -35.82
CA ASP A 199 41.13 8.27 -36.65
C ASP A 199 40.34 7.01 -36.94
N LEU A 200 39.72 6.96 -38.13
CA LEU A 200 39.45 5.76 -38.91
C LEU A 200 38.87 6.19 -40.27
N VAL A 201 39.78 6.36 -41.22
CA VAL A 201 39.81 5.96 -42.65
C VAL A 201 40.59 6.98 -43.47
#